data_AF-A0A358M9R3-F1
#
_entry.id   AF-A0A358M9R3-F1
#
_cell.length_a   1.000
_cell.length_b   1.000
_cell.length_c   1.000
_cell.angle_alpha   90.00
_cell.angle_beta   90.00
_cell.angle_gamma   90.00
#
_symmetry.space_group_name_H-M   'P 1'
#
loop_
_entity.id
_entity.type
_entity.pdbx_description
1 polymer ?
#
loop_
_entity_poly.entity_id
_entity_poly.type
_entity_poly.pdbx_seq_one_letter_code
_entity_poly.pdbx_strand_id
1 'polypeptide(L)'
;NEPDNEPEISDNPMWKGSKEDYFRLYEVTSNYLKARFPHLKIGGYASCGFYAISDSAFSADANSSHRVEYFLEFFHDFLKYITSPEHKSPLDFFSWHSYMTIEKNISYAQYAREALDSYGFTETESILNEWNMGPSLRGTLEDASYISGMLCAMQNTPIDKMMYYDAQVHANYGGLFDPVRKTVFPAYYAFRAFDLLYRLKNQAACSAPDGKDVIALAAVSDDGGSGAVLVTNMNPEPVSVS
;
A
#
# COMPACT_ATOMS: atom_id res chain seq x y z
N ASN A 1 -7.80 5.48 12.79
CA ASN A 1 -7.29 5.76 11.45
C ASN A 1 -6.21 6.80 11.64
N GLU A 2 -5.00 6.57 11.13
CA GLU A 2 -3.92 7.58 11.01
C GLU A 2 -3.63 8.42 12.27
N PRO A 3 -3.46 7.79 13.45
CA PRO A 3 -3.07 8.53 14.65
C PRO A 3 -1.70 9.23 14.51
N ASP A 4 -0.89 8.80 13.55
CA ASP A 4 0.43 9.35 13.23
C ASP A 4 0.39 10.57 12.29
N ASN A 5 -0.78 11.02 11.84
CA ASN A 5 -0.91 12.03 10.78
C ASN A 5 -0.21 13.38 11.09
N GLU A 6 -0.25 13.86 12.34
CA GLU A 6 0.54 15.00 12.81
C GLU A 6 1.06 14.78 14.24
N PRO A 7 2.28 15.24 14.57
CA PRO A 7 2.83 15.17 15.92
C PRO A 7 2.10 16.11 16.89
N GLU A 8 1.76 17.31 16.43
CA GLU A 8 1.00 18.26 17.24
C GLU A 8 -0.48 17.87 17.25
N ILE A 9 -0.98 17.51 18.44
CA ILE A 9 -2.35 17.00 18.63
C ILE A 9 -3.41 18.01 18.13
N SER A 10 -3.14 19.32 18.28
CA SER A 10 -4.05 20.36 17.78
C SER A 10 -4.24 20.29 16.26
N ASP A 11 -3.22 19.86 15.55
CA ASP A 11 -3.15 19.91 14.10
C ASP A 11 -3.54 18.57 13.47
N ASN A 12 -3.41 17.46 14.22
CA ASN A 12 -3.74 16.12 13.76
C ASN A 12 -5.24 15.99 13.42
N PRO A 13 -5.63 15.76 12.15
CA PRO A 13 -7.05 15.76 11.77
C PRO A 13 -7.78 14.47 12.18
N MET A 14 -7.06 13.39 12.46
CA MET A 14 -7.64 12.04 12.62
C MET A 14 -7.65 11.56 14.07
N TRP A 15 -6.73 12.05 14.91
CA TRP A 15 -6.59 11.65 16.29
C TRP A 15 -6.27 12.83 17.20
N LYS A 16 -7.08 13.02 18.25
CA LYS A 16 -6.94 14.14 19.20
C LYS A 16 -6.42 13.72 20.58
N GLY A 17 -5.96 12.47 20.73
CA GLY A 17 -5.27 11.99 21.92
C GLY A 17 -3.75 12.01 21.73
N SER A 18 -2.98 11.66 22.78
CA SER A 18 -1.55 11.41 22.60
C SER A 18 -1.28 10.10 21.85
N LYS A 19 -0.03 9.87 21.47
CA LYS A 19 0.44 8.59 20.93
C LYS A 19 0.18 7.43 21.90
N GLU A 20 0.46 7.65 23.19
CA GLU A 20 0.25 6.68 24.27
C GLU A 20 -1.23 6.39 24.50
N ASP A 21 -2.11 7.39 24.35
CA ASP A 21 -3.56 7.17 24.39
C ASP A 21 -4.01 6.24 23.25
N TYR A 22 -3.44 6.40 22.05
CA TYR A 22 -3.73 5.50 20.94
C TYR A 22 -3.22 4.09 21.20
N PHE A 23 -1.99 3.96 21.71
CA PHE A 23 -1.39 2.67 22.03
C PHE A 23 -2.21 1.90 23.05
N ARG A 24 -2.64 2.58 24.12
CA ARG A 24 -3.53 2.01 25.14
C ARG A 24 -4.90 1.65 24.57
N LEU A 25 -5.47 2.47 23.69
CA LEU A 25 -6.71 2.14 22.99
C LEU A 25 -6.54 0.85 22.16
N TYR A 26 -5.44 0.75 21.41
CA TYR A 26 -5.13 -0.44 20.61
C TYR A 26 -4.95 -1.68 21.49
N GLU A 27 -4.14 -1.61 22.55
CA GLU A 27 -3.92 -2.70 23.50
C GLU A 27 -5.25 -3.21 24.07
N VAL A 28 -6.05 -2.33 24.67
CA VAL A 28 -7.31 -2.72 25.30
C VAL A 28 -8.26 -3.33 24.28
N THR A 29 -8.42 -2.68 23.12
CA THR A 29 -9.37 -3.11 22.10
C THR A 29 -8.95 -4.43 21.47
N SER A 30 -7.68 -4.54 21.06
CA SER A 30 -7.18 -5.72 20.35
C SER A 30 -7.19 -6.97 21.21
N ASN A 31 -6.75 -6.87 22.47
CA ASN A 31 -6.81 -7.97 23.43
C ASN A 31 -8.26 -8.37 23.75
N TYR A 32 -9.16 -7.41 23.97
CA TYR A 32 -10.57 -7.71 24.22
C TYR A 32 -11.24 -8.41 23.04
N LEU A 33 -11.03 -7.90 21.82
CA LEU A 33 -11.60 -8.49 20.60
C LEU A 33 -11.04 -9.89 20.36
N LYS A 34 -9.74 -10.12 20.54
CA LYS A 34 -9.14 -11.45 20.39
C LYS A 34 -9.62 -12.44 21.43
N ALA A 35 -9.79 -12.02 22.69
CA ALA A 35 -10.33 -12.88 23.73
C ALA A 35 -11.76 -13.35 23.42
N ARG A 36 -12.59 -12.49 22.80
CA ARG A 36 -14.00 -12.78 22.53
C ARG A 36 -14.23 -13.41 21.15
N PHE A 37 -13.42 -13.05 20.16
CA PHE A 37 -13.55 -13.46 18.77
C PHE A 37 -12.18 -13.86 18.20
N PRO A 38 -11.59 -14.98 18.68
CA PRO A 38 -10.22 -15.36 18.32
C PRO A 38 -10.01 -15.61 16.82
N HIS A 39 -11.08 -15.84 16.06
CA HIS A 39 -11.05 -16.07 14.61
C HIS A 39 -10.99 -14.79 13.78
N LEU A 40 -11.23 -13.60 14.35
CA LEU A 40 -11.13 -12.34 13.62
C LEU A 40 -9.67 -11.90 13.51
N LYS A 41 -9.27 -11.34 12.36
CA LYS A 41 -8.01 -10.63 12.22
C LYS A 41 -8.17 -9.21 12.75
N ILE A 42 -7.28 -8.82 13.67
CA ILE A 42 -7.24 -7.53 14.34
C ILE A 42 -5.90 -6.88 14.05
N GLY A 43 -5.94 -5.62 13.66
CA GLY A 43 -4.77 -4.92 13.18
C GLY A 43 -5.04 -3.46 12.91
N GLY A 44 -4.05 -2.77 12.36
CA GLY A 44 -4.08 -1.35 12.14
C GLY A 44 -2.68 -0.78 11.92
N TYR A 45 -2.46 0.51 12.11
CA TYR A 45 -3.43 1.56 12.47
C TYR A 45 -3.79 2.46 11.29
N ALA A 46 -3.51 1.98 10.07
CA ALA A 46 -3.49 2.76 8.83
C ALA A 46 -2.48 3.89 8.95
N SER A 47 -1.21 3.51 9.11
CA SER A 47 -0.11 4.46 9.18
C SER A 47 -0.07 5.33 7.95
N CYS A 48 0.31 6.59 8.17
CA CYS A 48 0.60 7.55 7.11
C CYS A 48 1.83 7.18 6.27
N GLY A 49 2.45 6.02 6.48
CA GLY A 49 3.42 5.43 5.58
C GLY A 49 4.85 5.82 5.91
N PHE A 50 5.75 5.60 4.95
CA PHE A 50 7.19 5.55 5.20
C PHE A 50 7.96 6.64 4.46
N TYR A 51 7.35 7.81 4.28
CA TYR A 51 7.88 8.90 3.46
C TYR A 51 9.26 9.43 3.89
N ALA A 52 9.68 9.21 5.13
CA ALA A 52 11.01 9.59 5.60
C ALA A 52 12.13 8.58 5.25
N ILE A 53 11.82 7.37 4.77
CA ILE A 53 12.88 6.44 4.30
C ILE A 53 13.40 6.84 2.93
N SER A 54 12.60 7.60 2.17
CA SER A 54 12.99 8.15 0.87
C SER A 54 13.74 9.46 1.04
N ASP A 55 15.00 9.40 1.48
CA ASP A 55 16.08 10.41 1.31
C ASP A 55 17.27 10.12 2.26
N SER A 56 17.11 9.17 3.20
CA SER A 56 18.09 8.89 4.26
C SER A 56 19.28 8.01 3.85
N ALA A 57 19.39 7.57 2.59
CA ALA A 57 20.59 6.88 2.12
C ALA A 57 21.73 7.82 1.68
N PHE A 58 21.50 9.13 1.46
CA PHE A 58 22.57 10.00 0.93
C PHE A 58 22.61 11.48 1.37
N SER A 59 21.77 11.96 2.28
CA SER A 59 21.96 13.34 2.79
C SER A 59 21.37 13.54 4.18
N ALA A 60 22.26 13.79 5.15
CA ALA A 60 21.91 14.29 6.48
C ALA A 60 21.36 15.74 6.47
N ASP A 61 21.14 16.33 5.30
CA ASP A 61 20.77 17.74 5.08
C ASP A 61 19.53 17.92 4.18
N ALA A 62 18.79 16.86 3.84
CA ALA A 62 17.55 16.98 3.06
C ALA A 62 16.35 17.13 4.00
N ASN A 63 15.60 18.21 3.84
CA ASN A 63 14.43 18.58 4.64
C ASN A 63 13.27 17.56 4.54
N SER A 64 13.38 16.40 5.19
CA SER A 64 12.19 15.67 5.63
C SER A 64 11.43 16.58 6.59
N SER A 65 10.15 16.85 6.33
CA SER A 65 9.34 17.59 7.28
C SER A 65 9.25 16.79 8.58
N HIS A 66 9.31 17.46 9.73
CA HIS A 66 9.14 16.85 11.05
C HIS A 66 7.95 15.88 11.12
N ARG A 67 6.89 16.13 10.32
CA ARG A 67 5.72 15.28 10.15
C ARG A 67 6.04 13.89 9.56
N VAL A 68 6.82 13.79 8.48
CA VAL A 68 7.09 12.48 7.85
C VAL A 68 8.05 11.63 8.69
N GLU A 69 8.94 12.27 9.45
CA GLU A 69 9.79 11.58 10.45
C GLU A 69 8.94 11.02 11.58
N TYR A 70 7.94 11.77 12.02
CA TYR A 70 7.01 11.33 13.07
C TYR A 70 6.25 10.05 12.68
N PHE A 71 5.97 9.81 11.39
CA PHE A 71 5.33 8.55 10.95
C PHE A 71 6.20 7.33 11.30
N LEU A 72 7.51 7.41 11.06
CA LEU A 72 8.46 6.35 11.38
C LEU A 72 8.65 6.18 12.88
N GLU A 73 8.75 7.30 13.62
CA GLU A 73 8.83 7.27 15.08
C GLU A 73 7.61 6.57 15.68
N PHE A 74 6.40 6.98 15.25
CA PHE A 74 5.15 6.40 15.73
C PHE A 74 5.09 4.90 15.43
N PHE A 75 5.47 4.48 14.22
CA PHE A 75 5.50 3.08 13.83
C PHE A 75 6.42 2.24 14.71
N HIS A 76 7.66 2.67 14.91
CA HIS A 76 8.61 1.94 15.75
C HIS A 76 8.22 1.92 17.23
N ASP A 77 7.71 3.04 17.74
CA ASP A 77 7.24 3.12 19.13
C ASP A 77 5.99 2.28 19.35
N PHE A 78 5.09 2.21 18.37
CA PHE A 78 3.92 1.33 18.41
C PHE A 78 4.35 -0.13 18.50
N LEU A 79 5.22 -0.59 17.58
CA LEU A 79 5.70 -1.97 17.57
C LEU A 79 6.44 -2.30 18.88
N LYS A 80 7.27 -1.39 19.39
CA LYS A 80 7.97 -1.54 20.67
C LYS A 80 6.99 -1.66 21.84
N TYR A 81 5.94 -0.84 21.84
CA TYR A 81 4.92 -0.87 22.88
C TYR A 81 4.21 -2.21 22.91
N ILE A 82 3.61 -2.64 21.78
CA ILE A 82 2.80 -3.86 21.72
C ILE A 82 3.60 -5.17 21.82
N THR A 83 4.93 -5.10 21.73
CA THR A 83 5.84 -6.25 21.94
C THR A 83 6.46 -6.26 23.34
N SER A 84 6.30 -5.19 24.11
CA SER A 84 6.82 -5.14 25.48
C SER A 84 6.14 -6.18 26.37
N PRO A 85 6.84 -6.67 27.42
CA PRO A 85 6.25 -7.66 28.34
C PRO A 85 4.96 -7.20 29.02
N GLU A 86 4.84 -5.90 29.28
CA GLU A 86 3.70 -5.31 30.00
C GLU A 86 2.48 -5.07 29.11
N HIS A 87 2.70 -4.76 27.83
CA HIS A 87 1.64 -4.34 26.89
C HIS A 87 1.44 -5.29 25.70
N LYS A 88 1.92 -6.54 25.83
CA LYS A 88 1.90 -7.52 24.76
C LYS A 88 0.50 -7.63 24.14
N SER A 89 0.39 -7.29 22.86
CA SER A 89 -0.89 -7.21 22.16
C SER A 89 -0.84 -7.92 20.80
N PRO A 90 -1.97 -8.48 20.32
CA PRO A 90 -2.04 -9.14 19.03
C PRO A 90 -1.95 -8.12 17.88
N LEU A 91 -1.36 -8.53 16.76
CA LEU A 91 -1.29 -7.78 15.50
C LEU A 91 -1.36 -8.77 14.33
N ASP A 92 -2.56 -9.11 13.86
CA ASP A 92 -2.71 -10.04 12.72
C ASP A 92 -2.40 -9.36 11.39
N PHE A 93 -2.59 -8.05 11.31
CA PHE A 93 -2.17 -7.25 10.17
C PHE A 93 -1.70 -5.86 10.62
N PHE A 94 -0.70 -5.35 9.92
CA PHE A 94 -0.31 -3.94 9.95
C PHE A 94 -0.79 -3.28 8.67
N SER A 95 -1.42 -2.12 8.76
CA SER A 95 -1.91 -1.38 7.60
C SER A 95 -1.27 0.00 7.48
N TRP A 96 -0.93 0.39 6.26
CA TRP A 96 -0.26 1.63 5.90
C TRP A 96 -0.72 2.11 4.52
N HIS A 97 -0.54 3.39 4.22
CA HIS A 97 -0.89 3.95 2.92
C HIS A 97 0.24 4.74 2.26
N SER A 98 0.14 4.92 0.95
CA SER A 98 1.09 5.74 0.19
C SER A 98 0.50 6.28 -1.10
N TYR A 99 0.87 7.52 -1.43
CA TYR A 99 0.51 8.18 -2.69
C TYR A 99 1.75 8.45 -3.57
N MET A 100 2.77 7.61 -3.43
CA MET A 100 4.07 7.73 -4.13
C MET A 100 4.17 6.85 -5.38
N THR A 101 5.30 7.00 -6.09
CA THR A 101 5.64 6.20 -7.27
C THR A 101 5.75 4.70 -6.96
N ILE A 102 5.81 3.89 -8.02
CA ILE A 102 5.94 2.43 -7.93
C ILE A 102 7.22 2.04 -7.18
N GLU A 103 8.35 2.67 -7.50
CA GLU A 103 9.66 2.36 -6.91
C GLU A 103 9.65 2.61 -5.40
N LYS A 104 9.06 3.73 -4.97
CA LYS A 104 8.92 4.06 -3.55
C LYS A 104 8.02 3.07 -2.83
N ASN A 105 6.89 2.69 -3.42
CA ASN A 105 5.99 1.72 -2.82
C ASN A 105 6.62 0.33 -2.66
N ILE A 106 7.46 -0.10 -3.60
CA ILE A 106 8.26 -1.33 -3.47
C ILE A 106 9.19 -1.22 -2.25
N SER A 107 9.93 -0.12 -2.11
CA SER A 107 10.82 0.10 -0.96
C SER A 107 10.05 0.18 0.37
N TYR A 108 8.87 0.81 0.38
CA TYR A 108 8.01 0.90 1.56
C TYR A 108 7.47 -0.46 1.99
N ALA A 109 7.06 -1.30 1.04
CA ALA A 109 6.63 -2.66 1.32
C ALA A 109 7.77 -3.51 1.94
N GLN A 110 8.99 -3.40 1.39
CA GLN A 110 10.17 -4.07 1.92
C GLN A 110 10.49 -3.60 3.35
N TYR A 111 10.54 -2.29 3.56
CA TYR A 111 10.81 -1.70 4.86
C TYR A 111 9.78 -2.12 5.92
N ALA A 112 8.48 -2.09 5.58
CA ALA A 112 7.43 -2.53 6.48
C ALA A 112 7.61 -4.00 6.89
N ARG A 113 7.93 -4.88 5.93
CA ARG A 113 8.16 -6.30 6.19
C ARG A 113 9.37 -6.53 7.10
N GLU A 114 10.51 -5.93 6.76
CA GLU A 114 11.76 -6.04 7.54
C GLU A 114 11.58 -5.51 8.97
N ALA A 115 10.90 -4.38 9.13
CA ALA A 115 10.59 -3.83 10.44
C ALA A 115 9.70 -4.77 11.24
N LEU A 116 8.56 -5.23 10.70
CA LEU A 116 7.68 -6.19 11.39
C LEU A 116 8.44 -7.45 11.83
N ASP A 117 9.27 -8.02 10.96
CA ASP A 117 10.06 -9.22 11.26
C ASP A 117 11.06 -8.96 12.39
N SER A 118 11.70 -7.79 12.42
CA SER A 118 12.65 -7.40 13.48
C SER A 118 12.02 -7.27 14.87
N TYR A 119 10.71 -7.01 14.94
CA TYR A 119 9.94 -7.00 16.19
C TYR A 119 9.25 -8.35 16.47
N GLY A 120 9.51 -9.38 15.68
CA GLY A 120 8.97 -10.74 15.87
C GLY A 120 7.59 -10.99 15.24
N PHE A 121 7.10 -10.08 14.40
CA PHE A 121 5.80 -10.18 13.72
C PHE A 121 5.89 -10.86 12.34
N THR A 122 6.57 -12.01 12.26
CA THR A 122 6.86 -12.70 10.98
C THR A 122 5.61 -13.19 10.23
N GLU A 123 4.50 -13.39 10.94
CA GLU A 123 3.22 -13.84 10.37
C GLU A 123 2.18 -12.73 10.22
N THR A 124 2.49 -11.51 10.67
CA THR A 124 1.59 -10.36 10.56
C THR A 124 1.48 -9.94 9.10
N GLU A 125 0.26 -9.82 8.58
CA GLU A 125 0.05 -9.34 7.22
C GLU A 125 0.47 -7.87 7.08
N SER A 126 1.07 -7.48 5.95
CA SER A 126 1.32 -6.08 5.58
C SER A 126 0.30 -5.63 4.53
N ILE A 127 -0.53 -4.66 4.88
CA ILE A 127 -1.65 -4.21 4.04
C ILE A 127 -1.43 -2.75 3.61
N LEU A 128 -1.27 -2.55 2.30
CA LEU A 128 -1.30 -1.22 1.68
C LEU A 128 -2.76 -0.75 1.55
N ASN A 129 -3.33 -0.20 2.61
CA ASN A 129 -4.78 0.02 2.72
C ASN A 129 -5.30 1.24 1.95
N GLU A 130 -4.43 2.12 1.47
CA GLU A 130 -4.76 3.14 0.48
C GLU A 130 -3.55 3.38 -0.43
N TRP A 131 -3.80 3.45 -1.74
CA TRP A 131 -2.80 3.89 -2.72
C TRP A 131 -3.42 4.57 -3.94
N ASN A 132 -2.75 5.61 -4.45
CA ASN A 132 -3.07 6.33 -5.69
C ASN A 132 -1.94 7.33 -6.03
N MET A 133 -1.74 7.73 -7.29
CA MET A 133 -0.78 8.80 -7.65
C MET A 133 -1.32 10.23 -7.45
N GLY A 134 -2.56 10.34 -6.97
CA GLY A 134 -3.25 11.61 -6.76
C GLY A 134 -4.21 11.97 -7.89
N PRO A 135 -5.02 13.02 -7.69
CA PRO A 135 -6.12 13.35 -8.61
C PRO A 135 -5.69 14.08 -9.89
N SER A 136 -4.41 14.43 -10.03
CA SER A 136 -3.91 15.29 -11.11
C SER A 136 -4.05 14.67 -12.50
N LEU A 137 -3.79 13.36 -12.61
CA LEU A 137 -3.87 12.61 -13.87
C LEU A 137 -5.19 11.85 -14.04
N ARG A 138 -6.11 11.99 -13.07
CA ARG A 138 -7.35 11.20 -12.99
C ARG A 138 -8.09 11.12 -14.32
N GLY A 139 -8.34 9.90 -14.77
CA GLY A 139 -9.14 9.62 -15.96
C GLY A 139 -8.39 9.71 -17.29
N THR A 140 -7.09 9.98 -17.27
CA THR A 140 -6.21 9.93 -18.44
C THR A 140 -5.70 8.50 -18.70
N LEU A 141 -5.07 8.30 -19.86
CA LEU A 141 -4.34 7.07 -20.16
C LEU A 141 -3.07 6.92 -19.32
N GLU A 142 -2.44 8.04 -18.93
CA GLU A 142 -1.24 8.05 -18.09
C GLU A 142 -1.55 7.58 -16.67
N ASP A 143 -2.66 8.02 -16.07
CA ASP A 143 -3.14 7.49 -14.79
C ASP A 143 -3.40 5.98 -14.86
N ALA A 144 -4.06 5.53 -15.94
CA ALA A 144 -4.31 4.12 -16.15
C ALA A 144 -3.03 3.27 -16.33
N SER A 145 -1.99 3.82 -16.98
CA SER A 145 -0.71 3.12 -17.11
C SER A 145 -0.02 3.01 -15.76
N TYR A 146 0.04 4.08 -14.95
CA TYR A 146 0.60 4.01 -13.59
C TYR A 146 -0.16 3.03 -12.69
N ILE A 147 -1.49 3.04 -12.71
CA ILE A 147 -2.33 2.11 -11.94
C ILE A 147 -2.06 0.65 -12.37
N SER A 148 -2.01 0.39 -13.67
CA SER A 148 -1.68 -0.94 -14.21
C SER A 148 -0.26 -1.37 -13.81
N GLY A 149 0.71 -0.46 -13.87
CA GLY A 149 2.09 -0.69 -13.47
C GLY A 149 2.21 -1.01 -11.98
N MET A 150 1.53 -0.24 -11.12
CA MET A 150 1.50 -0.45 -9.68
C MET A 150 0.92 -1.83 -9.32
N LEU A 151 -0.20 -2.22 -9.93
CA LEU A 151 -0.80 -3.55 -9.72
C LEU A 151 0.19 -4.67 -10.10
N CYS A 152 0.85 -4.56 -11.26
CA CYS A 152 1.83 -5.55 -11.69
C CYS A 152 3.07 -5.61 -10.78
N ALA A 153 3.58 -4.45 -10.37
CA ALA A 153 4.80 -4.36 -9.57
C ALA A 153 4.58 -4.89 -8.16
N MET A 154 3.49 -4.47 -7.50
CA MET A 154 3.22 -4.82 -6.11
C MET A 154 2.91 -6.31 -5.93
N GLN A 155 2.50 -7.03 -6.97
CA GLN A 155 2.34 -8.50 -6.96
C GLN A 155 3.61 -9.25 -6.54
N ASN A 156 4.80 -8.66 -6.76
CA ASN A 156 6.10 -9.24 -6.41
C ASN A 156 6.73 -8.61 -5.17
N THR A 157 5.93 -8.00 -4.30
CA THR A 157 6.37 -7.38 -3.04
C THR A 157 5.82 -8.15 -1.84
N PRO A 158 6.35 -7.94 -0.62
CA PRO A 158 5.90 -8.68 0.56
C PRO A 158 4.55 -8.18 1.14
N ILE A 159 3.77 -7.39 0.40
CA ILE A 159 2.43 -7.02 0.85
C ILE A 159 1.47 -8.20 0.68
N ASP A 160 0.51 -8.31 1.60
CA ASP A 160 -0.53 -9.33 1.53
C ASP A 160 -1.75 -8.83 0.77
N LYS A 161 -2.03 -7.53 0.87
CA LYS A 161 -3.22 -6.89 0.26
C LYS A 161 -2.91 -5.42 -0.08
N MET A 162 -3.57 -4.93 -1.12
CA MET A 162 -3.58 -3.52 -1.47
C MET A 162 -4.99 -3.04 -1.83
N MET A 163 -5.32 -1.81 -1.46
CA MET A 163 -6.63 -1.22 -1.67
C MET A 163 -6.49 0.14 -2.36
N TYR A 164 -7.04 0.23 -3.57
CA TYR A 164 -6.99 1.44 -4.37
C TYR A 164 -7.85 2.55 -3.78
N TYR A 165 -7.32 3.76 -3.69
CA TYR A 165 -8.02 4.94 -3.18
C TYR A 165 -8.31 5.94 -4.32
N ASP A 166 -9.51 6.04 -4.86
CA ASP A 166 -10.65 5.18 -4.56
C ASP A 166 -11.52 4.87 -5.78
N ALA A 167 -12.49 3.98 -5.59
CA ALA A 167 -13.42 3.54 -6.62
C ALA A 167 -14.78 4.25 -6.55
N GLN A 168 -14.89 5.38 -5.83
CA GLN A 168 -16.15 6.11 -5.73
C GLN A 168 -16.40 6.96 -6.98
N VAL A 169 -17.67 7.12 -7.36
CA VAL A 169 -18.04 7.89 -8.56
C VAL A 169 -17.79 9.39 -8.40
N HIS A 170 -18.04 9.93 -7.20
CA HIS A 170 -18.03 11.37 -6.93
C HIS A 170 -16.86 11.85 -6.06
N ALA A 171 -15.87 10.99 -5.80
CA ALA A 171 -14.69 11.36 -5.05
C ALA A 171 -13.62 11.98 -5.95
N ASN A 172 -12.79 12.85 -5.36
CA ASN A 172 -11.68 13.49 -6.06
C ASN A 172 -10.62 12.48 -6.51
N TYR A 173 -10.40 11.43 -5.71
CA TYR A 173 -9.49 10.32 -6.00
C TYR A 173 -10.17 9.17 -6.81
N GLY A 174 -11.44 9.33 -7.16
CA GLY A 174 -12.29 8.32 -7.78
C GLY A 174 -11.91 8.00 -9.22
N GLY A 175 -10.87 7.19 -9.44
CA GLY A 175 -10.25 7.02 -10.76
C GLY A 175 -10.92 6.02 -11.70
N LEU A 176 -11.94 5.27 -11.26
CA LEU A 176 -12.55 4.22 -12.10
C LEU A 176 -13.74 4.71 -12.95
N PHE A 177 -14.46 5.75 -12.51
CA PHE A 177 -15.74 6.14 -13.11
C PHE A 177 -15.75 7.62 -13.48
N ASP A 178 -16.23 7.93 -14.70
CA ASP A 178 -16.45 9.29 -15.19
C ASP A 178 -17.83 9.78 -14.69
N PRO A 179 -17.89 10.68 -13.68
CA PRO A 179 -19.16 11.15 -13.13
C PRO A 179 -19.94 12.04 -14.11
N VAL A 180 -19.27 12.62 -15.12
CA VAL A 180 -19.88 13.54 -16.09
C VAL A 180 -20.53 12.74 -17.21
N ARG A 181 -19.77 11.84 -17.83
CA ARG A 181 -20.25 11.04 -18.97
C ARG A 181 -21.05 9.82 -18.55
N LYS A 182 -20.98 9.44 -17.27
CA LYS A 182 -21.58 8.20 -16.74
C LYS A 182 -21.01 6.96 -17.44
N THR A 183 -19.71 7.00 -17.69
CA THR A 183 -18.91 5.91 -18.29
C THR A 183 -17.78 5.52 -17.34
N VAL A 184 -16.93 4.58 -17.75
CA VAL A 184 -15.70 4.24 -17.02
C VAL A 184 -14.52 5.05 -17.55
N PHE A 185 -13.55 5.33 -16.67
CA PHE A 185 -12.25 5.86 -17.07
C PHE A 185 -11.32 4.73 -17.54
N PRO A 186 -10.22 5.04 -18.25
CA PRO A 186 -9.27 4.02 -18.70
C PRO A 186 -8.72 3.13 -17.57
N ALA A 187 -8.55 3.68 -16.36
CA ALA A 187 -8.10 2.93 -15.18
C ALA A 187 -9.02 1.75 -14.81
N TYR A 188 -10.32 1.81 -15.12
CA TYR A 188 -11.22 0.66 -14.96
C TYR A 188 -10.71 -0.56 -15.72
N TYR A 189 -10.19 -0.36 -16.95
CA TYR A 189 -9.68 -1.45 -17.76
C TYR A 189 -8.36 -2.01 -17.25
N ALA A 190 -7.55 -1.22 -16.52
CA ALA A 190 -6.37 -1.74 -15.83
C ALA A 190 -6.76 -2.78 -14.77
N PHE A 191 -7.76 -2.47 -13.92
CA PHE A 191 -8.29 -3.43 -12.96
C PHE A 191 -8.93 -4.64 -13.62
N ARG A 192 -9.67 -4.44 -14.73
CA ARG A 192 -10.25 -5.57 -15.49
C ARG A 192 -9.19 -6.48 -16.07
N ALA A 193 -8.10 -5.92 -16.60
CA ALA A 193 -7.00 -6.71 -17.13
C ALA A 193 -6.29 -7.48 -16.01
N PHE A 194 -6.03 -6.84 -14.87
CA PHE A 194 -5.45 -7.50 -13.70
C PHE A 194 -6.37 -8.62 -13.15
N ASP A 195 -7.69 -8.42 -13.10
CA ASP A 195 -8.67 -9.46 -12.69
C ASP A 195 -8.60 -10.71 -13.58
N LEU A 196 -8.33 -10.57 -14.89
CA LEU A 196 -8.12 -11.72 -15.78
C LEU A 196 -6.92 -12.56 -15.35
N LEU A 197 -5.81 -11.92 -14.97
CA LEU A 197 -4.63 -12.63 -14.45
C LEU A 197 -4.91 -13.22 -13.06
N TYR A 198 -5.54 -12.44 -12.18
CA TYR A 198 -5.86 -12.84 -10.81
C TYR A 198 -6.71 -14.13 -10.77
N ARG A 199 -7.66 -14.29 -11.69
CA ARG A 199 -8.51 -15.49 -11.81
C ARG A 199 -7.76 -16.74 -12.27
N LEU A 200 -6.62 -16.59 -12.94
CA LEU A 200 -5.78 -17.72 -13.35
C LEU A 200 -5.00 -18.31 -12.16
N LYS A 201 -4.87 -17.55 -11.06
CA LYS A 201 -4.29 -17.93 -9.75
C LYS A 201 -2.78 -18.18 -9.73
N ASN A 202 -2.20 -18.73 -10.79
CA ASN A 202 -0.78 -19.08 -10.81
C ASN A 202 -0.01 -18.06 -11.62
N GLN A 203 0.80 -17.26 -10.94
CA GLN A 203 1.75 -16.38 -11.61
C GLN A 203 2.75 -17.21 -12.43
N ALA A 204 2.97 -16.80 -13.67
CA ALA A 204 3.97 -17.38 -14.56
C ALA A 204 5.19 -16.46 -14.65
N ALA A 205 6.36 -17.05 -14.92
CA ALA A 205 7.57 -16.27 -15.17
C ALA A 205 7.41 -15.42 -16.43
N CYS A 206 7.70 -14.13 -16.33
CA CYS A 206 7.78 -13.20 -17.44
C CYS A 206 8.85 -12.15 -17.18
N SER A 207 9.44 -11.60 -18.24
CA SER A 207 10.42 -10.52 -18.16
C SER A 207 10.05 -9.43 -19.15
N ALA A 208 10.18 -8.17 -18.73
CA ALA A 208 10.16 -7.03 -19.62
C ALA A 208 11.60 -6.55 -19.88
N PRO A 209 11.87 -5.83 -20.99
CA PRO A 209 13.19 -5.24 -21.22
C PRO A 209 13.57 -4.26 -20.10
N ASP A 210 14.80 -4.39 -19.59
CA ASP A 210 15.34 -3.49 -18.57
C ASP A 210 15.39 -2.02 -19.04
N GLY A 211 15.15 -1.09 -18.12
CA GLY A 211 15.38 0.34 -18.31
C GLY A 211 14.43 1.04 -19.28
N LYS A 212 13.25 0.47 -19.53
CA LYS A 212 12.25 1.03 -20.45
C LYS A 212 10.90 1.35 -19.82
N ASP A 213 10.77 1.52 -18.50
CA ASP A 213 9.48 1.80 -17.83
C ASP A 213 8.31 0.91 -18.33
N VAL A 214 8.64 -0.35 -18.67
CA VAL A 214 7.70 -1.39 -19.06
C VAL A 214 7.66 -2.41 -17.94
N ILE A 215 6.45 -2.71 -17.46
CA ILE A 215 6.22 -3.74 -16.44
C ILE A 215 5.30 -4.80 -17.05
N ALA A 216 5.68 -6.06 -16.89
CA ALA A 216 4.89 -7.19 -17.34
C ALA A 216 4.53 -8.11 -16.16
N LEU A 217 3.32 -8.65 -16.19
CA LEU A 217 2.88 -9.72 -15.31
C LEU A 217 2.23 -10.82 -16.16
N ALA A 218 2.44 -12.08 -15.81
CA ALA A 218 1.84 -13.21 -16.49
C ALA A 218 1.21 -14.18 -15.50
N ALA A 219 0.15 -14.86 -15.93
CA ALA A 219 -0.49 -15.91 -15.16
C ALA A 219 -1.03 -17.02 -16.05
N VAL A 220 -1.18 -18.23 -15.50
CA VAL A 220 -1.70 -19.42 -16.16
C VAL A 220 -2.69 -20.16 -15.26
N SER A 221 -3.70 -20.78 -15.85
CA SER A 221 -4.70 -21.57 -15.12
C SER A 221 -4.09 -22.83 -14.51
N ASP A 222 -4.72 -23.37 -13.47
CA ASP A 222 -4.31 -24.61 -12.78
C ASP A 222 -4.12 -25.80 -13.76
N ASP A 223 -4.91 -25.86 -14.84
CA ASP A 223 -4.85 -26.90 -15.88
C ASP A 223 -3.89 -26.59 -17.04
N GLY A 224 -3.25 -25.41 -17.04
CA GLY A 224 -2.37 -24.93 -18.12
C GLY A 224 -3.09 -24.63 -19.45
N GLY A 225 -4.42 -24.71 -19.50
CA GLY A 225 -5.20 -24.52 -20.73
C GLY A 225 -5.43 -23.05 -21.10
N SER A 226 -5.16 -22.12 -20.18
CA SER A 226 -5.29 -20.67 -20.39
C SER A 226 -4.13 -19.91 -19.77
N GLY A 227 -3.71 -18.84 -20.45
CA GLY A 227 -2.67 -17.94 -19.97
C GLY A 227 -2.95 -16.51 -20.41
N ALA A 228 -2.46 -15.55 -19.63
CA ALA A 228 -2.56 -14.13 -19.94
C ALA A 228 -1.26 -13.43 -19.58
N VAL A 229 -0.94 -12.38 -20.34
CA VAL A 229 0.15 -11.44 -20.04
C VAL A 229 -0.43 -10.04 -20.04
N LEU A 230 -0.21 -9.28 -18.97
CA LEU A 230 -0.48 -7.86 -18.87
C LEU A 230 0.84 -7.12 -19.04
N VAL A 231 0.91 -6.23 -20.04
CA VAL A 231 2.06 -5.38 -20.29
C VAL A 231 1.63 -3.92 -20.13
N THR A 232 2.32 -3.21 -19.25
CA THR A 232 2.14 -1.79 -19.00
C THR A 232 3.36 -1.04 -19.53
N ASN A 233 3.14 -0.10 -20.44
CA ASN A 233 4.16 0.87 -20.86
C ASN A 233 3.83 2.22 -20.23
N MET A 234 4.71 2.75 -19.39
CA MET A 234 4.53 4.06 -18.76
C MET A 234 5.25 5.19 -19.51
N ASN A 235 5.96 4.88 -20.60
CA ASN A 235 6.55 5.91 -21.45
C ASN A 235 5.50 6.64 -22.29
N PRO A 236 5.77 7.90 -22.66
CA PRO A 236 4.98 8.59 -23.67
C PRO A 236 5.12 7.97 -25.07
N GLU A 237 6.22 7.23 -25.32
CA GLU A 237 6.54 6.65 -26.63
C GLU A 237 6.27 5.14 -26.69
N PRO A 238 5.88 4.59 -27.85
CA PRO A 238 5.73 3.14 -28.04
C PRO A 238 7.05 2.39 -27.84
N VAL A 239 6.98 1.26 -27.15
CA VAL A 239 8.10 0.33 -26.96
C VAL A 239 7.81 -0.98 -27.68
N SER A 240 8.75 -1.43 -28.53
CA SER A 240 8.66 -2.77 -29.13
C SER A 240 8.86 -3.83 -28.04
N VAL A 241 7.90 -4.73 -27.93
CA VAL A 241 7.94 -5.92 -27.06
C VAL A 241 8.11 -7.14 -27.96
N SER A 242 9.18 -7.92 -27.74
CA SER A 242 9.52 -9.12 -28.51
C SER A 242 9.41 -10.37 -27.64
#